data_AF-A0A377KEB2-F1
#
_entry.id   AF-A0A377KEB2-F1
#
_cell.length_a   1.000
_cell.length_b   1.000
_cell.length_c   1.000
_cell.angle_alpha   90.00
_cell.angle_beta   90.00
_cell.angle_gamma   90.00
#
_symmetry.space_group_name_H-M   'P 1'
#
loop_
_entity.id
_entity.type
_entity.pdbx_description
1 polymer ?
#
loop_
_entity_poly.entity_id
_entity_poly.type
_entity_poly.pdbx_seq_one_letter_code
_entity_poly.pdbx_strand_id
1 'polypeptide(L)'
;MRMNLTWAQVGGILKYTRPAWWRGETPETHHYLMKKPGYYLSEEAYIARLRKELNLALYSRFPLTWIMEAADDISYCVADLEDAVEKRIFTVEQLYHHLHEAWGQHEKGSLFSLVVENAWEKSRSNSLSRSTEDQFFMYLRVNTLNKLVPYAAQRFIDNLPAIFAGTFNHALLEDASECSDLLKLYKNVAVKHVFSHPDVEQLELQGYRVISGLLEIYRPLLNLPLSDFTELVEKERVKRFPIETRLFHKLSTRHRLAYVEAVSKLPSDSPEFPLWEYYYRCRLLQDYISGMTDLYAWDEYRRLMAVEQ
;
A
#
# COMPACT_ATOMS: atom_id res chain seq x y z
N MET A 1 -3.20 18.82 -1.55
CA MET A 1 -3.93 19.27 -0.34
C MET A 1 -2.91 19.26 0.80
N ARG A 2 -2.77 20.34 1.58
CA ARG A 2 -1.91 20.36 2.78
C ARG A 2 -2.84 20.15 3.97
N MET A 3 -2.93 18.90 4.44
CA MET A 3 -4.01 18.46 5.31
C MET A 3 -3.89 18.91 6.77
N ASN A 4 -2.68 19.27 7.22
CA ASN A 4 -2.41 19.80 8.57
C ASN A 4 -3.05 18.96 9.70
N LEU A 5 -2.92 17.64 9.62
CA LEU A 5 -3.45 16.72 10.62
C LEU A 5 -2.58 16.72 11.88
N THR A 6 -3.11 16.15 12.96
CA THR A 6 -2.37 15.99 14.20
C THR A 6 -1.16 15.07 14.01
N TRP A 7 -0.09 15.28 14.78
CA TRP A 7 1.12 14.43 14.71
C TRP A 7 0.80 12.95 14.92
N ALA A 8 -0.09 12.64 15.86
CA ALA A 8 -0.52 11.26 16.13
C ALA A 8 -1.19 10.61 14.92
N GLN A 9 -2.03 11.36 14.19
CA GLN A 9 -2.68 10.84 12.98
C GLN A 9 -1.66 10.54 11.87
N VAL A 10 -0.65 11.40 11.72
CA VAL A 10 0.42 11.18 10.74
C VAL A 10 1.35 10.03 11.17
N GLY A 11 1.62 9.90 12.46
CA GLY A 11 2.33 8.73 13.01
C GLY A 11 1.59 7.42 12.72
N GLY A 12 0.25 7.42 12.83
CA GLY A 12 -0.58 6.26 12.56
C GLY A 12 -0.44 5.67 11.16
N ILE A 13 -0.15 6.51 10.16
CA ILE A 13 0.02 6.08 8.76
C ILE A 13 1.48 5.76 8.38
N LEU A 14 2.46 5.99 9.28
CA LEU A 14 3.86 5.63 9.06
C LEU A 14 4.09 4.14 9.35
N LYS A 15 3.66 3.27 8.42
CA LYS A 15 3.69 1.80 8.57
C LYS A 15 5.11 1.22 8.69
N TYR A 16 6.06 1.79 7.96
CA TYR A 16 7.46 1.36 7.93
C TYR A 16 8.40 2.53 8.25
N THR A 17 9.63 2.21 8.64
CA THR A 17 10.58 3.21 9.14
C THR A 17 11.90 3.26 8.38
N ARG A 18 12.07 2.42 7.36
CA ARG A 18 13.24 2.47 6.48
C ARG A 18 13.20 3.72 5.60
N PRO A 19 14.28 4.53 5.55
CA PRO A 19 14.41 5.58 4.55
C PRO A 19 14.50 5.00 3.14
N ALA A 20 13.86 5.62 2.15
CA ALA A 20 13.88 5.12 0.77
C ALA A 20 15.26 5.07 0.12
N TRP A 21 16.23 5.82 0.64
CA TRP A 21 17.62 5.82 0.15
C TRP A 21 18.54 4.84 0.90
N TRP A 22 18.00 4.02 1.81
CA TRP A 22 18.78 3.00 2.51
C TRP A 22 19.34 1.96 1.52
N ARG A 23 20.65 1.69 1.61
CA ARG A 23 21.36 0.77 0.69
C ARG A 23 21.95 -0.48 1.37
N GLY A 24 22.09 -0.45 2.68
CA GLY A 24 22.68 -1.56 3.44
C GLY A 24 21.68 -2.64 3.80
N GLU A 25 22.16 -3.68 4.47
CA GLU A 25 21.28 -4.61 5.17
C GLU A 25 20.55 -3.88 6.31
N THR A 26 19.30 -4.24 6.54
CA THR A 26 18.54 -3.69 7.66
C THR A 26 19.01 -4.34 8.96
N PRO A 27 19.15 -3.59 10.06
CA PRO A 27 19.56 -4.17 11.34
C PRO A 27 18.58 -5.26 11.77
N GLU A 28 19.08 -6.38 12.29
CA GLU A 28 18.23 -7.48 12.78
C GLU A 28 17.20 -6.98 13.81
N THR A 29 17.59 -6.01 14.63
CA THR A 29 16.72 -5.38 15.65
C THR A 29 15.50 -4.66 15.09
N HIS A 30 15.52 -4.25 13.82
CA HIS A 30 14.45 -3.48 13.17
C HIS A 30 14.08 -4.05 11.79
N HIS A 31 14.52 -5.27 11.47
CA HIS A 31 14.35 -5.88 10.15
C HIS A 31 12.89 -5.85 9.64
N TYR A 32 11.92 -6.14 10.52
CA TYR A 32 10.50 -6.07 10.19
C TYR A 32 10.02 -4.62 10.00
N LEU A 33 10.38 -3.72 10.91
CA LEU A 33 10.00 -2.29 10.84
C LEU A 33 10.59 -1.60 9.60
N MET A 34 11.73 -2.10 9.13
CA MET A 34 12.45 -1.64 7.95
C MET A 34 12.21 -2.50 6.70
N LYS A 35 11.19 -3.38 6.71
CA LYS A 35 10.88 -4.31 5.59
C LYS A 35 10.67 -3.58 4.25
N LYS A 36 9.99 -2.43 4.27
CA LYS A 36 9.76 -1.57 3.10
C LYS A 36 10.14 -0.12 3.42
N PRO A 37 10.40 0.73 2.39
CA PRO A 37 10.56 2.15 2.61
C PRO A 37 9.29 2.76 3.23
N GLY A 38 9.47 3.58 4.26
CA GLY A 38 8.36 4.30 4.91
C GLY A 38 8.25 5.77 4.55
N TYR A 39 9.35 6.38 4.08
CA TYR A 39 9.42 7.79 3.72
C TYR A 39 10.54 8.05 2.72
N TYR A 40 10.38 9.10 1.93
CA TYR A 40 11.37 9.55 0.95
C TYR A 40 12.31 10.62 1.53
N LEU A 41 13.38 10.91 0.78
CA LEU A 41 14.38 11.92 1.15
C LEU A 41 13.76 13.33 1.26
N SER A 42 12.75 13.62 0.44
CA SER A 42 11.96 14.85 0.47
C SER A 42 11.27 15.10 1.81
N GLU A 43 10.92 14.02 2.52
CA GLU A 43 10.20 14.08 3.79
C GLU A 43 11.13 13.87 5.00
N GLU A 44 12.45 13.71 4.81
CA GLU A 44 13.39 13.41 5.90
C GLU A 44 13.26 14.40 7.08
N ALA A 45 13.27 15.71 6.79
CA ALA A 45 13.13 16.75 7.80
C ALA A 45 11.76 16.72 8.49
N TYR A 46 10.70 16.41 7.75
CA TYR A 46 9.35 16.29 8.30
C TYR A 46 9.26 15.08 9.24
N ILE A 47 9.82 13.93 8.85
CA ILE A 47 9.86 12.72 9.67
C ILE A 47 10.75 12.93 10.90
N ALA A 48 11.86 13.67 10.78
CA ALA A 48 12.68 14.04 11.94
C ALA A 48 11.88 14.87 12.96
N ARG A 49 11.08 15.82 12.49
CA ARG A 49 10.17 16.60 13.34
C ARG A 49 9.07 15.71 13.95
N LEU A 50 8.43 14.86 13.15
CA LEU A 50 7.41 13.92 13.61
C LEU A 50 7.94 13.01 14.72
N ARG A 51 9.16 12.47 14.57
CA ARG A 51 9.81 11.66 15.61
C ARG A 51 9.96 12.43 16.92
N LYS A 52 10.35 13.71 16.86
CA LYS A 52 10.47 14.56 18.06
C LYS A 52 9.11 14.77 18.74
N GLU A 53 8.08 15.10 17.96
CA GLU A 53 6.73 15.41 18.47
C GLU A 53 6.02 14.17 19.05
N LEU A 54 6.40 12.97 18.59
CA LEU A 54 5.85 11.69 19.05
C LEU A 54 6.80 10.90 19.96
N ASN A 55 7.94 11.47 20.35
CA ASN A 55 8.99 10.82 21.15
C ASN A 55 9.45 9.46 20.60
N LEU A 56 9.55 9.33 19.27
CA LEU A 56 10.01 8.12 18.61
C LEU A 56 11.53 8.12 18.44
N ALA A 57 12.16 7.01 18.79
CA ALA A 57 13.57 6.79 18.47
C ALA A 57 13.78 6.62 16.95
N LEU A 58 15.04 6.62 16.52
CA LEU A 58 15.37 6.38 15.12
C LEU A 58 14.90 4.97 14.72
N TYR A 59 14.19 4.88 13.59
CA TYR A 59 13.56 3.66 13.06
C TYR A 59 12.45 3.04 13.92
N SER A 60 12.05 3.67 15.03
CA SER A 60 10.88 3.26 15.81
C SER A 60 9.57 3.68 15.14
N ARG A 61 8.54 2.85 15.31
CA ARG A 61 7.21 3.04 14.74
C ARG A 61 6.21 3.54 15.79
N PHE A 62 5.16 4.23 15.36
CA PHE A 62 4.14 4.78 16.25
C PHE A 62 3.20 3.68 16.80
N PRO A 63 2.89 3.63 18.12
CA PRO A 63 2.25 2.47 18.75
C PRO A 63 0.91 2.03 18.13
N LEU A 64 0.08 2.97 17.69
CA LEU A 64 -1.25 2.65 17.12
C LEU A 64 -1.16 2.04 15.71
N THR A 65 -0.01 2.14 15.05
CA THR A 65 0.22 1.57 13.72
C THR A 65 0.14 0.03 13.73
N TRP A 66 0.48 -0.62 14.85
CA TRP A 66 0.32 -2.08 15.00
C TRP A 66 -1.16 -2.51 14.99
N ILE A 67 -2.05 -1.69 15.55
CA ILE A 67 -3.50 -1.95 15.52
C ILE A 67 -4.03 -1.81 14.10
N MET A 68 -3.64 -0.73 13.40
CA MET A 68 -4.01 -0.51 12.01
C MET A 68 -3.53 -1.65 11.10
N GLU A 69 -2.27 -2.07 11.27
CA GLU A 69 -1.69 -3.18 10.51
C GLU A 69 -2.39 -4.52 10.79
N ALA A 70 -2.76 -4.81 12.03
CA ALA A 70 -3.52 -6.02 12.34
C ALA A 70 -4.94 -5.99 11.74
N ALA A 71 -5.59 -4.83 11.72
CA ALA A 71 -6.90 -4.67 11.08
C ALA A 71 -6.80 -4.90 9.56
N ASP A 72 -5.78 -4.34 8.92
CA ASP A 72 -5.42 -4.53 7.49
C ASP A 72 -5.23 -6.03 7.18
N ASP A 73 -4.41 -6.74 7.95
CA ASP A 73 -4.19 -8.18 7.74
C ASP A 73 -5.45 -9.04 7.87
N ILE A 74 -6.37 -8.70 8.80
CA ILE A 74 -7.61 -9.47 9.01
C ILE A 74 -8.62 -9.22 7.89
N SER A 75 -8.80 -7.97 7.46
CA SER A 75 -9.87 -7.62 6.53
C SER A 75 -9.60 -8.07 5.10
N TYR A 76 -8.39 -7.84 4.59
CA TYR A 76 -8.07 -8.13 3.18
C TYR A 76 -8.14 -9.63 2.87
N CYS A 77 -7.66 -10.48 3.77
CA CYS A 77 -7.60 -11.92 3.50
C CYS A 77 -8.98 -12.57 3.28
N VAL A 78 -10.02 -12.09 3.96
CA VAL A 78 -11.39 -12.61 3.78
C VAL A 78 -12.06 -11.95 2.58
N ALA A 79 -11.85 -10.65 2.39
CA ALA A 79 -12.45 -9.89 1.28
C ALA A 79 -11.99 -10.40 -0.10
N ASP A 80 -10.70 -10.70 -0.27
CA ASP A 80 -10.17 -11.19 -1.55
C ASP A 80 -10.79 -12.54 -1.96
N LEU A 81 -11.12 -13.40 -0.99
CA LEU A 81 -11.78 -14.69 -1.23
C LEU A 81 -13.27 -14.51 -1.56
N GLU A 82 -13.94 -13.55 -0.92
CA GLU A 82 -15.33 -13.18 -1.19
C GLU A 82 -15.47 -12.60 -2.60
N ASP A 83 -14.60 -11.67 -2.96
CA ASP A 83 -14.55 -11.07 -4.30
C ASP A 83 -14.24 -12.11 -5.38
N ALA A 84 -13.43 -13.13 -5.08
CA ALA A 84 -13.14 -14.20 -6.02
C ALA A 84 -14.37 -15.07 -6.33
N VAL A 85 -15.23 -15.33 -5.33
CA VAL A 85 -16.50 -16.04 -5.54
C VAL A 85 -17.47 -15.16 -6.33
N GLU A 86 -17.58 -13.87 -6.00
CA GLU A 86 -18.42 -12.91 -6.73
C GLU A 86 -18.00 -12.79 -8.20
N LYS A 87 -16.68 -12.78 -8.47
CA LYS A 87 -16.10 -12.80 -9.83
C LYS A 87 -16.18 -14.17 -10.52
N ARG A 88 -16.76 -15.19 -9.86
CA ARG A 88 -16.93 -16.55 -10.38
C ARG A 88 -15.62 -17.23 -10.76
N ILE A 89 -14.52 -16.90 -10.07
CA ILE A 89 -13.25 -17.62 -10.22
C ILE A 89 -13.42 -19.07 -9.73
N PHE A 90 -14.18 -19.26 -8.66
CA PHE A 90 -14.62 -20.55 -8.14
C PHE A 90 -15.93 -20.36 -7.34
N THR A 91 -16.66 -21.46 -7.09
CA THR A 91 -17.83 -21.46 -6.22
C THR A 91 -17.43 -21.49 -4.74
N VAL A 92 -18.35 -21.16 -3.84
CA VAL A 92 -18.12 -21.26 -2.38
C VAL A 92 -17.77 -22.69 -1.92
N GLU A 93 -18.30 -23.71 -2.57
CA GLU A 93 -17.98 -25.11 -2.28
C GLU A 93 -16.54 -25.45 -2.67
N GLN A 94 -16.11 -25.01 -3.86
CA GLN A 94 -14.72 -25.15 -4.30
C GLN A 94 -13.75 -24.41 -3.37
N LEU A 95 -14.11 -23.19 -2.94
CA LEU A 95 -13.33 -22.44 -1.96
C LEU A 95 -13.17 -23.21 -0.65
N TYR A 96 -14.24 -23.78 -0.11
CA TYR A 96 -14.18 -24.60 1.10
C TYR A 96 -13.19 -25.77 0.93
N HIS A 97 -13.24 -26.48 -0.21
CA HIS A 97 -12.29 -27.56 -0.50
C HIS A 97 -10.85 -27.07 -0.59
N HIS A 98 -10.59 -25.94 -1.25
CA HIS A 98 -9.24 -25.35 -1.30
C HIS A 98 -8.72 -24.97 0.08
N LEU A 99 -9.56 -24.39 0.93
CA LEU A 99 -9.23 -24.07 2.33
C LEU A 99 -8.95 -25.35 3.13
N HIS A 100 -9.76 -26.38 2.96
CA HIS A 100 -9.59 -27.65 3.63
C HIS A 100 -8.25 -28.31 3.23
N GLU A 101 -7.99 -28.46 1.93
CA GLU A 101 -6.74 -29.04 1.42
C GLU A 101 -5.50 -28.25 1.86
N ALA A 102 -5.56 -26.92 1.85
CA ALA A 102 -4.44 -26.07 2.21
C ALA A 102 -4.13 -26.06 3.73
N TRP A 103 -5.10 -26.41 4.57
CA TRP A 103 -4.90 -26.55 6.02
C TRP A 103 -4.17 -27.85 6.38
N GLY A 104 -4.46 -28.94 5.67
CA GLY A 104 -3.77 -30.21 5.80
C GLY A 104 -4.24 -31.07 6.99
N GLN A 105 -3.87 -30.71 8.22
CA GLN A 105 -4.22 -31.52 9.40
C GLN A 105 -5.56 -31.07 10.03
N HIS A 106 -6.55 -31.96 9.99
CA HIS A 106 -7.90 -31.68 10.47
C HIS A 106 -8.14 -32.31 11.84
N GLU A 107 -7.77 -31.58 12.89
CA GLU A 107 -8.08 -31.98 14.26
C GLU A 107 -9.38 -31.33 14.75
N LYS A 108 -10.17 -32.09 15.49
CA LYS A 108 -11.37 -31.56 16.16
C LYS A 108 -10.96 -30.51 17.18
N GLY A 109 -11.50 -29.30 17.06
CA GLY A 109 -11.18 -28.18 17.94
C GLY A 109 -10.11 -27.23 17.39
N SER A 110 -9.51 -27.53 16.23
CA SER A 110 -8.65 -26.59 15.50
C SER A 110 -9.40 -25.30 15.13
N LEU A 111 -8.67 -24.21 14.93
CA LEU A 111 -9.22 -22.96 14.42
C LEU A 111 -9.92 -23.14 13.08
N PHE A 112 -9.44 -24.04 12.21
CA PHE A 112 -10.15 -24.39 10.99
C PHE A 112 -11.57 -24.88 11.29
N SER A 113 -11.70 -25.85 12.21
CA SER A 113 -13.02 -26.39 12.59
C SER A 113 -13.93 -25.33 13.23
N LEU A 114 -13.36 -24.47 14.08
CA LEU A 114 -14.11 -23.45 14.80
C LEU A 114 -14.52 -22.25 13.93
N VAL A 115 -13.78 -21.99 12.84
CA VAL A 115 -13.97 -20.80 12.01
C VAL A 115 -14.55 -21.16 10.64
N VAL A 116 -13.82 -21.94 9.85
CA VAL A 116 -14.12 -22.24 8.44
C VAL A 116 -15.20 -23.32 8.33
N GLU A 117 -15.00 -24.47 8.96
CA GLU A 117 -15.97 -25.58 8.96
C GLU A 117 -17.29 -25.16 9.63
N ASN A 118 -17.20 -24.42 10.74
CA ASN A 118 -18.39 -23.85 11.38
C ASN A 118 -19.18 -22.91 10.46
N ALA A 119 -18.52 -22.08 9.65
CA ALA A 119 -19.17 -21.21 8.68
C ALA A 119 -19.83 -22.00 7.55
N TRP A 120 -19.14 -23.05 7.08
CA TRP A 120 -19.66 -23.97 6.07
C TRP A 120 -20.93 -24.68 6.52
N GLU A 121 -20.92 -25.33 7.69
CA GLU A 121 -22.10 -26.04 8.20
C GLU A 121 -23.29 -25.09 8.43
N LYS A 122 -23.05 -23.90 9.00
CA LYS A 122 -24.09 -22.90 9.23
C LYS A 122 -24.72 -22.36 7.94
N SER A 123 -23.94 -22.21 6.88
CA SER A 123 -24.45 -21.76 5.57
C SER A 123 -25.42 -22.75 4.92
N ARG A 124 -25.35 -24.04 5.31
CA ARG A 124 -26.19 -25.12 4.77
C ARG A 124 -27.41 -25.43 5.62
N SER A 125 -27.36 -25.16 6.92
CA SER A 125 -28.45 -25.47 7.86
C SER A 125 -29.57 -24.42 7.89
N ASN A 126 -29.30 -23.20 7.45
CA ASN A 126 -30.23 -22.08 7.56
C ASN A 126 -31.11 -21.94 6.32
N SER A 127 -32.42 -22.14 6.50
CA SER A 127 -33.47 -21.98 5.49
C SER A 127 -33.91 -20.53 5.23
N LEU A 128 -33.17 -19.54 5.73
CA LEU A 128 -33.49 -18.11 5.60
C LEU A 128 -33.07 -17.55 4.22
N SER A 129 -33.73 -16.47 3.79
CA SER A 129 -33.81 -15.95 2.41
C SER A 129 -32.50 -15.43 1.75
N ARG A 130 -31.32 -15.71 2.31
CA ARG A 130 -30.03 -15.31 1.72
C ARG A 130 -29.36 -16.49 1.04
N SER A 131 -28.56 -16.21 0.01
CA SER A 131 -27.80 -17.25 -0.70
C SER A 131 -26.83 -17.97 0.26
N THR A 132 -26.50 -19.22 -0.05
CA THR A 132 -25.51 -20.01 0.72
C THR A 132 -24.15 -19.29 0.77
N GLU A 133 -23.78 -18.60 -0.30
CA GLU A 133 -22.55 -17.83 -0.43
C GLU A 133 -22.51 -16.66 0.57
N ASP A 134 -23.57 -15.83 0.60
CA ASP A 134 -23.70 -14.71 1.53
C ASP A 134 -23.59 -15.17 2.99
N GLN A 135 -24.23 -16.29 3.31
CA GLN A 135 -24.23 -16.84 4.67
C GLN A 135 -22.84 -17.36 5.05
N PHE A 136 -22.16 -18.06 4.15
CA PHE A 136 -20.81 -18.55 4.37
C PHE A 136 -19.85 -17.40 4.69
N PHE A 137 -19.78 -16.37 3.85
CA PHE A 137 -18.87 -15.24 4.07
C PHE A 137 -19.25 -14.40 5.30
N MET A 138 -20.54 -14.23 5.58
CA MET A 138 -20.99 -13.58 6.81
C MET A 138 -20.48 -14.33 8.05
N TYR A 139 -20.65 -15.66 8.12
CA TYR A 139 -20.18 -16.45 9.26
C TYR A 139 -18.66 -16.57 9.29
N LEU A 140 -18.00 -16.73 8.15
CA LEU A 140 -16.54 -16.78 8.06
C LEU A 140 -15.93 -15.50 8.62
N ARG A 141 -16.47 -14.34 8.25
CA ARG A 141 -16.03 -13.02 8.74
C ARG A 141 -16.27 -12.88 10.24
N VAL A 142 -17.46 -13.19 10.73
CA VAL A 142 -17.80 -13.11 12.15
C VAL A 142 -16.91 -14.04 12.98
N ASN A 143 -16.77 -15.29 12.56
CA ASN A 143 -15.97 -16.28 13.27
C ASN A 143 -14.48 -15.88 13.29
N THR A 144 -13.95 -15.40 12.16
CA THR A 144 -12.57 -14.90 12.05
C THR A 144 -12.35 -13.72 12.99
N LEU A 145 -13.22 -12.71 12.97
CA LEU A 145 -13.13 -11.54 13.86
C LEU A 145 -13.18 -11.93 15.34
N ASN A 146 -14.10 -12.82 15.71
CA ASN A 146 -14.28 -13.28 17.09
C ASN A 146 -13.07 -14.04 17.65
N LYS A 147 -12.19 -14.57 16.78
CA LYS A 147 -10.94 -15.22 17.19
C LYS A 147 -9.74 -14.28 17.12
N LEU A 148 -9.58 -13.58 16.00
CA LEU A 148 -8.36 -12.82 15.70
C LEU A 148 -8.32 -11.46 16.39
N VAL A 149 -9.46 -10.77 16.56
CA VAL A 149 -9.49 -9.44 17.21
C VAL A 149 -9.12 -9.54 18.70
N PRO A 150 -9.70 -10.44 19.51
CA PRO A 150 -9.27 -10.61 20.90
C PRO A 150 -7.81 -11.03 21.01
N TYR A 151 -7.33 -11.89 20.10
CA TYR A 151 -5.94 -12.31 20.06
C TYR A 151 -4.99 -11.14 19.76
N ALA A 152 -5.28 -10.32 18.74
CA ALA A 152 -4.49 -9.13 18.41
C ALA A 152 -4.48 -8.11 19.56
N ALA A 153 -5.64 -7.89 20.21
CA ALA A 153 -5.75 -7.01 21.36
C ALA A 153 -4.90 -7.50 22.54
N GLN A 154 -4.95 -8.81 22.84
CA GLN A 154 -4.13 -9.41 23.90
C GLN A 154 -2.64 -9.29 23.57
N ARG A 155 -2.23 -9.61 22.34
CA ARG A 155 -0.84 -9.46 21.88
C ARG A 155 -0.33 -8.04 21.98
N PHE A 156 -1.17 -7.07 21.67
CA PHE A 156 -0.84 -5.65 21.81
C PHE A 156 -0.59 -5.29 23.29
N ILE A 157 -1.43 -5.76 24.20
CA ILE A 157 -1.30 -5.52 25.64
C ILE A 157 -0.05 -6.24 26.21
N ASP A 158 0.15 -7.50 25.86
CA ASP A 158 1.27 -8.32 26.34
C ASP A 158 2.63 -7.74 25.94
N ASN A 159 2.69 -7.12 24.76
CA ASN A 159 3.90 -6.52 24.19
C ASN A 159 3.92 -4.99 24.27
N LEU A 160 3.02 -4.40 25.08
CA LEU A 160 2.83 -2.95 25.16
C LEU A 160 4.14 -2.18 25.43
N PRO A 161 5.08 -2.64 26.29
CA PRO A 161 6.33 -1.90 26.49
C PRO A 161 7.15 -1.72 25.20
N ALA A 162 7.32 -2.78 24.41
CA ALA A 162 8.08 -2.74 23.17
C ALA A 162 7.32 -2.00 22.06
N ILE A 163 5.99 -2.17 22.00
CA ILE A 163 5.13 -1.46 21.05
C ILE A 163 5.12 0.04 21.36
N PHE A 164 5.04 0.42 22.63
CA PHE A 164 5.07 1.83 23.06
C PHE A 164 6.42 2.48 22.76
N ALA A 165 7.54 1.78 23.01
CA ALA A 165 8.88 2.22 22.62
C ALA A 165 9.09 2.26 21.08
N GLY A 166 8.18 1.64 20.35
CA GLY A 166 8.20 1.57 18.90
C GLY A 166 9.23 0.59 18.32
N THR A 167 9.79 -0.29 19.15
CA THR A 167 10.89 -1.22 18.82
C THR A 167 10.41 -2.66 18.61
N PHE A 168 9.12 -2.94 18.75
CA PHE A 168 8.56 -4.27 18.54
C PHE A 168 8.69 -4.71 17.07
N ASN A 169 9.64 -5.61 16.80
CA ASN A 169 10.09 -5.98 15.45
C ASN A 169 9.30 -7.15 14.84
N HIS A 170 7.99 -7.22 15.11
CA HIS A 170 7.07 -8.21 14.57
C HIS A 170 5.68 -7.59 14.34
N ALA A 171 4.85 -8.23 13.51
CA ALA A 171 3.42 -7.93 13.43
C ALA A 171 2.68 -8.48 14.66
N LEU A 172 1.46 -8.02 14.91
CA LEU A 172 0.60 -8.62 15.95
C LEU A 172 0.12 -10.03 15.57
N LEU A 173 0.09 -10.36 14.27
CA LEU A 173 -0.48 -11.59 13.72
C LEU A 173 0.51 -12.41 12.86
N GLU A 174 1.81 -12.11 12.94
CA GLU A 174 2.89 -12.86 12.28
C GLU A 174 3.77 -13.55 13.33
N ASP A 175 3.25 -14.62 13.93
CA ASP A 175 3.97 -15.41 14.92
C ASP A 175 3.70 -16.93 14.75
N ALA A 176 4.09 -17.73 15.74
CA ALA A 176 3.89 -19.18 15.76
C ALA A 176 2.48 -19.60 16.26
N SER A 177 1.52 -18.68 16.30
CA SER A 177 0.16 -18.98 16.74
C SER A 177 -0.69 -19.57 15.63
N GLU A 178 -1.68 -20.38 16.04
CA GLU A 178 -2.71 -20.90 15.15
C GLU A 178 -3.51 -19.77 14.46
N CYS A 179 -3.63 -18.59 15.11
CA CYS A 179 -4.27 -17.40 14.52
C CYS A 179 -3.47 -16.88 13.31
N SER A 180 -2.14 -16.89 13.40
CA SER A 180 -1.28 -16.56 12.26
C SER A 180 -1.44 -17.58 11.14
N ASP A 181 -1.55 -18.87 11.48
CA ASP A 181 -1.72 -19.94 10.50
C ASP A 181 -3.06 -19.85 9.75
N LEU A 182 -4.14 -19.43 10.42
CA LEU A 182 -5.42 -19.15 9.77
C LEU A 182 -5.32 -18.02 8.74
N LEU A 183 -4.58 -16.95 9.02
CA LEU A 183 -4.35 -15.89 8.03
C LEU A 183 -3.46 -16.36 6.89
N LYS A 184 -2.42 -17.14 7.18
CA LYS A 184 -1.57 -17.76 6.15
C LYS A 184 -2.40 -18.67 5.25
N LEU A 185 -3.36 -19.42 5.80
CA LEU A 185 -4.28 -20.24 5.02
C LEU A 185 -5.02 -19.40 3.98
N TYR A 186 -5.68 -18.32 4.41
CA TYR A 186 -6.42 -17.44 3.50
C TYR A 186 -5.50 -16.83 2.43
N LYS A 187 -4.35 -16.30 2.84
CA LYS A 187 -3.34 -15.74 1.92
C LYS A 187 -2.87 -16.79 0.90
N ASN A 188 -2.61 -18.02 1.33
CA ASN A 188 -2.12 -19.09 0.44
C ASN A 188 -3.18 -19.49 -0.59
N VAL A 189 -4.46 -19.60 -0.19
CA VAL A 189 -5.55 -19.88 -1.13
C VAL A 189 -5.74 -18.73 -2.11
N ALA A 190 -5.71 -17.47 -1.64
CA ALA A 190 -5.79 -16.29 -2.51
C ALA A 190 -4.63 -16.24 -3.52
N VAL A 191 -3.39 -16.46 -3.09
CA VAL A 191 -2.23 -16.48 -3.99
C VAL A 191 -2.35 -17.59 -5.04
N LYS A 192 -2.77 -18.79 -4.63
CA LYS A 192 -2.80 -19.95 -5.53
C LYS A 192 -3.97 -19.93 -6.51
N HIS A 193 -5.11 -19.35 -6.14
CA HIS A 193 -6.36 -19.48 -6.90
C HIS A 193 -6.99 -18.15 -7.35
N VAL A 194 -6.63 -17.02 -6.73
CA VAL A 194 -7.21 -15.70 -7.03
C VAL A 194 -6.21 -14.83 -7.78
N PHE A 195 -5.02 -14.60 -7.22
CA PHE A 195 -3.99 -13.74 -7.84
C PHE A 195 -3.34 -14.37 -9.07
N SER A 196 -3.44 -15.70 -9.21
CA SER A 196 -3.00 -16.46 -10.38
C SER A 196 -4.06 -16.55 -11.49
N HIS A 197 -5.22 -15.90 -11.33
CA HIS A 197 -6.26 -15.93 -12.35
C HIS A 197 -5.81 -15.12 -13.58
N PRO A 198 -5.97 -15.66 -14.82
CA PRO A 198 -5.47 -14.99 -16.03
C PRO A 198 -5.95 -13.55 -16.23
N ASP A 199 -7.20 -13.25 -15.86
CA ASP A 199 -7.72 -11.88 -15.96
C ASP A 199 -7.05 -10.92 -14.97
N VAL A 200 -6.64 -11.41 -13.79
CA VAL A 200 -5.90 -10.61 -12.80
C VAL A 200 -4.50 -10.34 -13.32
N GLU A 201 -3.79 -11.38 -13.76
CA GLU A 201 -2.44 -11.23 -14.35
C GLU A 201 -2.46 -10.32 -15.59
N GLN A 202 -3.48 -10.44 -16.43
CA GLN A 202 -3.64 -9.58 -17.61
C GLN A 202 -3.82 -8.11 -17.22
N LEU A 203 -4.64 -7.81 -16.21
CA LEU A 203 -4.81 -6.46 -15.69
C LEU A 203 -3.51 -5.90 -15.10
N GLU A 204 -2.74 -6.71 -14.39
CA GLU A 204 -1.42 -6.32 -13.86
C GLU A 204 -0.44 -5.97 -14.98
N LEU A 205 -0.37 -6.80 -16.03
CA LEU A 205 0.48 -6.55 -17.20
C LEU A 205 0.07 -5.26 -17.94
N GLN A 206 -1.24 -5.03 -18.08
CA GLN A 206 -1.76 -3.81 -18.67
C GLN A 206 -1.42 -2.59 -17.82
N GLY A 207 -1.63 -2.65 -16.50
CA GLY A 207 -1.27 -1.59 -15.57
C GLY A 207 0.22 -1.24 -15.65
N TYR A 208 1.10 -2.25 -15.65
CA TYR A 208 2.54 -2.06 -15.81
C TYR A 208 2.87 -1.33 -17.12
N ARG A 209 2.26 -1.75 -18.23
CA ARG A 209 2.49 -1.13 -19.56
C ARG A 209 2.01 0.31 -19.61
N VAL A 210 0.85 0.60 -19.02
CA VAL A 210 0.25 1.95 -18.93
C VAL A 210 1.17 2.88 -18.16
N ILE A 211 1.58 2.50 -16.95
CA ILE A 211 2.43 3.36 -16.10
C ILE A 211 3.80 3.57 -16.74
N SER A 212 4.41 2.51 -17.28
CA SER A 212 5.69 2.61 -18.01
C SER A 212 5.58 3.53 -19.23
N GLY A 213 4.50 3.42 -19.98
CA GLY A 213 4.24 4.26 -21.14
C GLY A 213 4.04 5.73 -20.78
N LEU A 214 3.29 6.03 -19.71
CA LEU A 214 3.14 7.39 -19.20
C LEU A 214 4.48 7.99 -18.79
N LEU A 215 5.32 7.25 -18.07
CA LEU A 215 6.66 7.73 -17.70
C LEU A 215 7.51 8.08 -18.93
N GLU A 216 7.47 7.26 -19.99
CA GLU A 216 8.16 7.58 -21.25
C GLU A 216 7.57 8.79 -21.96
N ILE A 217 6.24 8.98 -21.95
CA ILE A 217 5.59 10.17 -22.54
C ILE A 217 6.06 11.46 -21.86
N TYR A 218 6.23 11.45 -20.53
CA TYR A 218 6.67 12.63 -19.77
C TYR A 218 8.20 12.77 -19.68
N ARG A 219 8.97 11.79 -20.16
CA ARG A 219 10.44 11.81 -20.19
C ARG A 219 11.07 13.09 -20.75
N PRO A 220 10.52 13.77 -21.79
CA PRO A 220 11.06 15.03 -22.27
C PRO A 220 11.23 16.10 -21.18
N LEU A 221 10.36 16.13 -20.16
CA LEU A 221 10.49 17.07 -19.02
C LEU A 221 11.74 16.79 -18.18
N LEU A 222 12.10 15.52 -18.01
CA LEU A 222 13.31 15.13 -17.29
C LEU A 222 14.56 15.37 -18.12
N ASN A 223 14.47 15.28 -19.46
CA ASN A 223 15.61 15.51 -20.35
C ASN A 223 15.98 16.99 -20.52
N LEU A 224 15.15 17.95 -20.09
CA LEU A 224 15.47 19.37 -20.17
C LEU A 224 16.67 19.73 -19.26
N PRO A 225 17.62 20.53 -19.73
CA PRO A 225 18.62 21.15 -18.86
C PRO A 225 17.97 21.94 -17.73
N LEU A 226 18.67 22.09 -16.60
CA LEU A 226 18.20 22.87 -15.45
C LEU A 226 17.68 24.26 -15.86
N SER A 227 18.47 25.02 -16.61
CA SER A 227 18.10 26.38 -17.05
C SER A 227 16.83 26.40 -17.89
N ASP A 228 16.64 25.41 -18.76
CA ASP A 228 15.47 25.34 -19.65
C ASP A 228 14.21 24.93 -18.90
N PHE A 229 14.32 23.98 -17.96
CA PHE A 229 13.20 23.59 -17.10
C PHE A 229 12.80 24.72 -16.15
N THR A 230 13.77 25.42 -15.56
CA THR A 230 13.50 26.61 -14.74
C THR A 230 12.80 27.70 -15.55
N GLU A 231 13.26 28.00 -16.77
CA GLU A 231 12.57 28.96 -17.64
C GLU A 231 11.13 28.53 -17.95
N LEU A 232 10.91 27.22 -18.17
CA LEU A 232 9.57 26.68 -18.40
C LEU A 232 8.65 26.89 -17.19
N VAL A 233 9.16 26.66 -15.98
CA VAL A 233 8.43 26.86 -14.72
C VAL A 233 8.09 28.34 -14.51
N GLU A 234 9.02 29.26 -14.84
CA GLU A 234 8.82 30.71 -14.64
C GLU A 234 7.86 31.34 -15.66
N LYS A 235 8.02 31.00 -16.94
CA LYS A 235 7.27 31.64 -18.04
C LYS A 235 5.95 30.94 -18.34
N GLU A 236 5.74 29.73 -17.80
CA GLU A 236 4.66 28.79 -18.10
C GLU A 236 4.57 28.34 -19.57
N ARG A 237 5.04 29.15 -20.54
CA ARG A 237 5.01 28.84 -21.97
C ARG A 237 6.32 29.26 -22.62
N VAL A 238 7.07 28.28 -23.11
CA VAL A 238 8.34 28.49 -23.79
C VAL A 238 8.20 28.10 -25.27
N LYS A 239 8.27 29.08 -26.16
CA LYS A 239 7.99 28.88 -27.61
C LYS A 239 8.88 27.81 -28.27
N ARG A 240 10.14 27.69 -27.83
CA ARG A 240 11.10 26.70 -28.35
C ARG A 240 10.86 25.27 -27.84
N PHE A 241 10.02 25.10 -26.81
CA PHE A 241 9.68 23.81 -26.20
C PHE A 241 8.16 23.58 -26.24
N PRO A 242 7.55 23.47 -27.44
CA PRO A 242 6.10 23.38 -27.58
C PRO A 242 5.51 22.09 -26.99
N ILE A 243 6.27 20.99 -26.97
CA ILE A 243 5.80 19.69 -26.46
C ILE A 243 5.91 19.66 -24.94
N GLU A 244 7.08 20.01 -24.41
CA GLU A 244 7.38 20.08 -22.98
C GLU A 244 6.48 21.08 -22.28
N THR A 245 6.19 22.24 -22.91
CA THR A 245 5.22 23.20 -22.38
C THR A 245 3.85 22.54 -22.15
N ARG A 246 3.33 21.81 -23.15
CA ARG A 246 2.01 21.17 -23.05
C ARG A 246 2.00 20.01 -22.07
N LEU A 247 3.08 19.23 -22.01
CA LEU A 247 3.25 18.17 -21.00
C LEU A 247 3.30 18.75 -19.59
N PHE A 248 4.04 19.84 -19.38
CA PHE A 248 4.11 20.51 -18.08
C PHE A 248 2.73 21.02 -17.62
N HIS A 249 1.90 21.51 -18.54
CA HIS A 249 0.53 21.94 -18.22
C HIS A 249 -0.41 20.80 -17.82
N LYS A 250 -0.14 19.56 -18.25
CA LYS A 250 -0.90 18.38 -17.82
C LYS A 250 -0.64 18.01 -16.36
N LEU A 251 0.55 18.35 -15.84
CA LEU A 251 0.88 18.12 -14.44
C LEU A 251 -0.06 18.95 -13.55
N SER A 252 -0.71 18.28 -12.59
CA SER A 252 -1.66 18.96 -11.71
C SER A 252 -0.99 20.11 -10.96
N THR A 253 -1.68 21.26 -10.87
CA THR A 253 -1.16 22.47 -10.24
C THR A 253 -0.61 22.24 -8.83
N ARG A 254 -1.26 21.36 -8.04
CA ARG A 254 -0.80 21.00 -6.69
C ARG A 254 0.62 20.40 -6.67
N HIS A 255 0.98 19.61 -7.68
CA HIS A 255 2.30 18.97 -7.76
C HIS A 255 3.34 19.97 -8.25
N ARG A 256 2.99 20.80 -9.25
CA ARG A 256 3.84 21.92 -9.69
C ARG A 256 4.15 22.90 -8.56
N LEU A 257 3.16 23.24 -7.73
CA LEU A 257 3.36 24.09 -6.56
C LEU A 257 4.28 23.45 -5.51
N ALA A 258 4.17 22.13 -5.28
CA ALA A 258 5.06 21.42 -4.37
C ALA A 258 6.52 21.45 -4.86
N TYR A 259 6.74 21.27 -6.17
CA TYR A 259 8.05 21.42 -6.79
C TYR A 259 8.62 22.83 -6.60
N VAL A 260 7.85 23.87 -6.95
CA VAL A 260 8.28 25.27 -6.83
C VAL A 260 8.62 25.63 -5.38
N GLU A 261 7.80 25.19 -4.43
CA GLU A 261 8.06 25.42 -3.01
C GLU A 261 9.33 24.70 -2.53
N ALA A 262 9.53 23.45 -2.93
CA ALA A 262 10.70 22.68 -2.52
C ALA A 262 11.99 23.30 -3.08
N VAL A 263 12.01 23.62 -4.37
CA VAL A 263 13.19 24.19 -5.05
C VAL A 263 13.49 25.61 -4.58
N SER A 264 12.48 26.43 -4.27
CA SER A 264 12.70 27.80 -3.78
C SER A 264 13.32 27.87 -2.38
N LYS A 265 13.28 26.78 -1.61
CA LYS A 265 13.94 26.67 -0.30
C LYS A 265 15.42 26.27 -0.39
N LEU A 266 15.89 25.91 -1.59
CA LEU A 266 17.28 25.48 -1.79
C LEU A 266 18.21 26.70 -1.97
N PRO A 267 19.46 26.62 -1.44
CA PRO A 267 20.49 27.62 -1.73
C PRO A 267 20.95 27.51 -3.18
N SER A 268 20.69 28.53 -4.00
CA SER A 268 20.97 28.52 -5.44
C SER A 268 22.46 28.57 -5.79
N ASP A 269 23.29 29.02 -4.86
CA ASP A 269 24.75 29.06 -4.93
C ASP A 269 25.41 27.73 -4.55
N SER A 270 24.64 26.78 -3.99
CA SER A 270 25.16 25.49 -3.59
C SER A 270 25.49 24.61 -4.80
N PRO A 271 26.65 23.91 -4.79
CA PRO A 271 26.97 22.93 -5.83
C PRO A 271 25.99 21.75 -5.86
N GLU A 272 25.21 21.54 -4.81
CA GLU A 272 24.18 20.48 -4.74
C GLU A 272 22.84 20.91 -5.36
N PHE A 273 22.62 22.21 -5.61
CA PHE A 273 21.37 22.73 -6.17
C PHE A 273 20.88 21.96 -7.41
N PRO A 274 21.71 21.69 -8.45
CA PRO A 274 21.26 20.92 -9.62
C PRO A 274 20.85 19.48 -9.28
N LEU A 275 21.48 18.86 -8.29
CA LEU A 275 21.13 17.49 -7.87
C LEU A 275 19.77 17.47 -7.17
N TRP A 276 19.54 18.43 -6.28
CA TRP A 276 18.27 18.57 -5.57
C TRP A 276 17.13 18.98 -6.48
N GLU A 277 17.36 19.92 -7.40
CA GLU A 277 16.35 20.29 -8.39
C GLU A 277 15.92 19.07 -9.22
N TYR A 278 16.88 18.29 -9.72
CA TYR A 278 16.57 17.10 -10.50
C TYR A 278 15.84 16.03 -9.68
N TYR A 279 16.21 15.86 -8.41
CA TYR A 279 15.49 15.00 -7.46
C TYR A 279 14.03 15.45 -7.32
N TYR A 280 13.77 16.74 -7.07
CA TYR A 280 12.41 17.26 -6.95
C TYR A 280 11.64 17.24 -8.26
N ARG A 281 12.31 17.37 -9.41
CA ARG A 281 11.70 17.22 -10.73
C ARG A 281 11.24 15.78 -10.98
N CYS A 282 12.05 14.80 -10.58
CA CYS A 282 11.64 13.40 -10.62
C CYS A 282 10.46 13.14 -9.67
N ARG A 283 10.46 13.74 -8.47
CA ARG A 283 9.34 13.65 -7.52
C ARG A 283 8.06 14.27 -8.06
N LEU A 284 8.14 15.43 -8.70
CA LEU A 284 7.00 16.07 -9.38
C LEU A 284 6.31 15.09 -10.34
N LEU A 285 7.09 14.36 -11.15
CA LEU A 285 6.52 13.40 -12.08
C LEU A 285 5.94 12.17 -11.36
N GLN A 286 6.64 11.64 -10.36
CA GLN A 286 6.13 10.53 -9.55
C GLN A 286 4.84 10.89 -8.82
N ASP A 287 4.74 12.10 -8.25
CA ASP A 287 3.55 12.59 -7.55
C ASP A 287 2.35 12.69 -8.50
N TYR A 288 2.59 13.12 -9.74
CA TYR A 288 1.55 13.21 -10.75
C TYR A 288 1.06 11.83 -11.18
N ILE A 289 1.97 10.89 -11.48
CA ILE A 289 1.62 9.53 -11.92
C ILE A 289 0.94 8.73 -10.80
N SER A 290 1.51 8.74 -9.58
CA SER A 290 0.93 8.04 -8.42
C SER A 290 -0.37 8.68 -7.90
N GLY A 291 -0.63 9.95 -8.25
CA GLY A 291 -1.87 10.64 -7.93
C GLY A 291 -3.02 10.34 -8.90
N MET A 292 -2.83 9.47 -9.89
CA MET A 292 -3.86 9.03 -10.84
C MET A 292 -4.67 7.86 -10.27
N THR A 293 -5.95 7.80 -10.63
CA THR A 293 -6.71 6.55 -10.51
C THR A 293 -6.38 5.62 -11.68
N ASP A 294 -6.63 4.32 -11.52
CA ASP A 294 -6.38 3.31 -12.56
C ASP A 294 -7.01 3.69 -13.92
N LEU A 295 -8.28 4.09 -13.90
CA LEU A 295 -9.02 4.53 -15.09
C LEU A 295 -8.39 5.79 -15.71
N TYR A 296 -8.06 6.80 -14.89
CA TYR A 296 -7.47 8.02 -15.41
C TYR A 296 -6.09 7.77 -16.03
N ALA A 297 -5.26 6.94 -15.42
CA ALA A 297 -3.94 6.57 -15.96
C ALA A 297 -4.09 5.83 -17.30
N TRP A 298 -5.02 4.87 -17.36
CA TRP A 298 -5.30 4.12 -18.58
C TRP A 298 -5.81 5.01 -19.72
N ASP A 299 -6.79 5.87 -19.43
CA ASP A 299 -7.34 6.81 -20.42
C ASP A 299 -6.26 7.82 -20.88
N GLU A 300 -5.51 8.39 -19.94
CA GLU A 300 -4.48 9.39 -20.25
C GLU A 300 -3.38 8.79 -21.14
N TYR A 301 -2.98 7.54 -20.87
CA TYR A 301 -2.06 6.81 -21.73
C TYR A 301 -2.64 6.65 -23.14
N ARG A 302 -3.90 6.24 -23.28
CA ARG A 302 -4.54 6.05 -24.59
C ARG A 302 -4.70 7.35 -25.37
N ARG A 303 -5.12 8.44 -24.72
CA ARG A 303 -5.20 9.78 -25.33
C ARG A 303 -3.84 10.25 -25.85
N LEU A 304 -2.80 10.12 -25.03
CA LEU A 304 -1.46 10.59 -25.37
C LEU A 304 -0.77 9.72 -26.44
N MET A 305 -1.18 8.46 -26.56
CA MET A 305 -0.77 7.56 -27.64
C MET A 305 -1.61 7.72 -28.92
N ALA A 306 -2.62 8.60 -28.93
CA ALA A 306 -3.53 8.82 -30.06
C ALA A 306 -4.24 7.54 -30.56
N VAL A 307 -4.58 6.64 -29.63
CA VAL A 307 -5.31 5.39 -29.88
C VAL A 307 -6.76 5.43 -29.37
N GLU A 308 -7.25 6.63 -29.07
CA GLU A 308 -8.60 6.91 -28.61
C GLU A 308 -9.28 7.87 -29.59
N GLN A 309 -10.49 7.50 -30.05
CA GLN A 309 -11.40 8.36 -30.82
C GLN A 309 -12.31 9.12 -29.87
#